data_AF-A0A8T3BI00-F1
#
_entry.id   AF-A0A8T3BI00-F1
#
_cell.length_a   1.000
_cell.length_b   1.000
_cell.length_c   1.000
_cell.angle_alpha   90.00
_cell.angle_beta   90.00
_cell.angle_gamma   90.00
#
_symmetry.space_group_name_H-M   'P 1'
#
loop_
_entity.id
_entity.type
_entity.pdbx_description
1 polymer ?
#
loop_
_entity_poly.entity_id
_entity_poly.type
_entity_poly.pdbx_seq_one_letter_code
_entity_poly.pdbx_strand_id
1 'polypeptide(L)'
;MESVNSSAAHSAPDAAQIQPPDVTSPLDAAQLLGTVNIPPQLKFLMSTINNVITIQLTPDNHLTWKSQVLKVFRANGFEGYLDGTILRPPPQLTSANGSVISNPLYSTWLLIDQNLAAALFSTISASLLPYVLHLDSCSEIWQTIGKRLQSSNRSKILQLKNDLNFISMGSKNMQ
;
A
#
# COMPACT_ATOMS: atom_id res chain seq x y z
N MET A 1 23.54 -6.26 -89.35
CA MET A 1 22.84 -7.50 -88.98
C MET A 1 23.82 -8.36 -88.21
N GLU A 2 23.76 -8.31 -86.89
CA GLU A 2 23.84 -9.49 -86.00
C GLU A 2 23.71 -8.97 -84.57
N SER A 3 22.58 -9.31 -83.97
CA SER A 3 22.21 -9.04 -82.60
C SER A 3 22.77 -10.15 -81.73
N VAL A 4 23.56 -9.85 -80.71
CA VAL A 4 23.79 -10.82 -79.62
C VAL A 4 23.91 -10.11 -78.26
N ASN A 5 22.82 -10.26 -77.52
CA ASN A 5 22.68 -10.47 -76.08
C ASN A 5 23.07 -9.41 -75.04
N SER A 6 22.00 -8.79 -74.55
CA SER A 6 21.72 -8.44 -73.16
C SER A 6 22.32 -9.41 -72.13
N SER A 7 23.04 -8.87 -71.14
CA SER A 7 23.01 -9.38 -69.76
C SER A 7 23.51 -8.29 -68.81
N ALA A 8 22.54 -7.56 -68.24
CA ALA A 8 22.77 -6.63 -67.15
C ALA A 8 22.99 -7.43 -65.85
N ALA A 9 24.24 -7.61 -65.44
CA ALA A 9 24.58 -8.09 -64.10
C ALA A 9 24.37 -6.95 -63.10
N HIS A 10 23.15 -6.89 -62.55
CA HIS A 10 22.83 -6.10 -61.37
C HIS A 10 23.42 -6.82 -60.15
N SER A 11 24.60 -6.40 -59.70
CA SER A 11 25.16 -6.85 -58.42
C SER A 11 24.34 -6.24 -57.27
N ALA A 12 23.45 -7.04 -56.69
CA ALA A 12 22.78 -6.73 -55.44
C ALA A 12 23.80 -6.70 -54.27
N PRO A 13 23.64 -5.82 -53.27
CA PRO A 13 24.50 -5.84 -52.11
C PRO A 13 24.10 -7.00 -51.18
N ASP A 14 25.14 -7.59 -50.62
CA ASP A 14 25.21 -8.64 -49.61
C ASP A 14 24.13 -8.49 -48.52
N ALA A 15 23.25 -9.49 -48.40
CA ALA A 15 22.25 -9.55 -47.35
C ALA A 15 22.95 -9.89 -46.03
N ALA A 16 23.14 -8.88 -45.19
CA ALA A 16 23.59 -9.03 -43.82
C ALA A 16 22.76 -10.12 -43.11
N GLN A 17 23.39 -11.25 -42.84
CA GLN A 17 22.85 -12.30 -41.98
C GLN A 17 22.68 -11.73 -40.58
N ILE A 18 21.44 -11.42 -40.18
CA ILE A 18 21.10 -11.11 -38.80
C ILE A 18 21.10 -12.43 -38.03
N GLN A 19 22.20 -12.70 -37.33
CA GLN A 19 22.27 -13.73 -36.29
C GLN A 19 21.32 -13.33 -35.14
N PRO A 20 20.46 -14.23 -34.62
CA PRO A 20 19.69 -13.96 -33.42
C PRO A 20 20.64 -13.81 -32.21
N PRO A 21 20.32 -12.96 -31.22
CA PRO A 21 21.20 -12.73 -30.08
C PRO A 21 21.38 -14.03 -29.28
N ASP A 22 22.63 -14.38 -29.04
CA ASP A 22 23.08 -15.52 -28.24
C ASP A 22 22.75 -15.25 -26.76
N VAL A 23 21.59 -15.72 -26.29
CA VAL A 23 21.19 -15.71 -24.87
C VAL A 23 21.67 -17.00 -24.20
N THR A 24 22.97 -17.09 -23.94
CA THR A 24 23.52 -18.13 -23.04
C THR A 24 24.66 -17.58 -22.16
N SER A 25 24.38 -16.55 -21.34
CA SER A 25 25.24 -16.22 -20.20
C SER A 25 24.64 -16.81 -18.90
N PRO A 26 25.36 -17.69 -18.17
CA PRO A 26 24.87 -18.27 -16.90
C PRO A 26 24.74 -17.25 -15.75
N LEU A 27 25.11 -15.99 -15.99
CA LEU A 27 25.11 -14.93 -14.97
C LEU A 27 23.72 -14.29 -14.76
N ASP A 28 22.78 -14.45 -15.70
CA ASP A 28 21.42 -13.91 -15.59
C ASP A 28 20.47 -14.81 -14.79
N ALA A 29 20.79 -16.10 -14.65
CA ALA A 29 19.97 -17.04 -13.86
C ALA A 29 20.01 -16.74 -12.35
N ALA A 30 21.07 -16.08 -11.86
CA ALA A 30 21.21 -15.68 -10.47
C ALA A 30 20.35 -14.45 -10.09
N GLN A 31 19.79 -13.73 -11.07
CA GLN A 31 18.88 -12.60 -10.82
C GLN A 31 17.42 -13.02 -10.59
N LEU A 32 17.09 -14.30 -10.70
CA LEU A 32 15.74 -14.84 -10.44
C LEU A 32 15.51 -15.27 -8.99
N LEU A 33 16.51 -15.15 -8.12
CA LEU A 33 16.27 -15.12 -6.68
C LEU A 33 15.71 -13.72 -6.37
N GLY A 34 14.39 -13.59 -6.48
CA GLY A 34 13.66 -12.33 -6.33
C GLY A 34 14.13 -11.52 -5.13
N THR A 35 15.04 -10.58 -5.38
CA THR A 35 15.46 -9.61 -4.39
C THR A 35 14.26 -8.73 -4.13
N VAL A 36 13.61 -8.92 -2.99
CA VAL A 36 12.51 -8.08 -2.55
C VAL A 36 13.03 -6.64 -2.47
N ASN A 37 12.71 -5.82 -3.47
CA ASN A 37 13.19 -4.45 -3.54
C ASN A 37 12.36 -3.58 -2.58
N ILE A 38 12.92 -3.27 -1.41
CA ILE A 38 12.27 -2.43 -0.42
C ILE A 38 12.29 -0.97 -0.90
N PRO A 39 11.13 -0.32 -1.11
CA PRO A 39 11.09 1.08 -1.55
C PRO A 39 11.83 2.00 -0.56
N PRO A 40 12.67 2.95 -1.04
CA PRO A 40 13.36 3.91 -0.17
C PRO A 40 12.40 4.71 0.72
N GLN A 41 11.24 5.07 0.20
CA GLN A 41 10.17 5.78 0.91
C GLN A 41 9.65 4.95 2.09
N LEU A 42 9.56 3.62 1.93
CA LEU A 42 9.13 2.74 3.01
C LEU A 42 10.15 2.75 4.15
N LYS A 43 11.45 2.62 3.83
CA LYS A 43 12.53 2.69 4.82
C LYS A 43 12.53 4.03 5.56
N PHE A 44 12.37 5.12 4.83
CA PHE A 44 12.28 6.46 5.41
C PHE A 44 11.08 6.58 6.35
N LEU A 45 9.90 6.13 5.93
CA LEU A 45 8.69 6.16 6.77
C LEU A 45 8.88 5.33 8.04
N MET A 46 9.38 4.10 7.93
CA MET A 46 9.66 3.24 9.09
C MET A 46 10.60 3.91 10.09
N SER A 47 11.62 4.63 9.61
CA SER A 47 12.58 5.34 10.48
C SER A 47 12.03 6.64 11.07
N THR A 48 11.02 7.25 10.46
CA THR A 48 10.56 8.60 10.84
C THR A 48 9.20 8.61 11.52
N ILE A 49 8.41 7.55 11.40
CA ILE A 49 7.01 7.57 11.83
C ILE A 49 6.83 7.94 13.31
N ASN A 50 7.64 7.38 14.21
CA ASN A 50 7.55 7.68 15.64
C ASN A 50 8.06 9.10 15.99
N ASN A 51 8.86 9.71 15.10
CA ASN A 51 9.33 11.09 15.27
C ASN A 51 8.29 12.11 14.78
N VAL A 52 7.47 11.74 13.79
CA VAL A 52 6.44 12.62 13.23
C VAL A 52 5.11 12.45 13.95
N ILE A 53 4.77 11.21 14.34
CA ILE A 53 3.57 10.84 15.08
C ILE A 53 3.97 10.59 16.53
N THR A 54 4.27 11.68 17.24
CA THR A 54 4.81 11.64 18.60
C THR A 54 3.75 11.34 19.66
N ILE A 55 2.47 11.49 19.31
CA ILE A 55 1.35 11.26 20.21
C ILE A 55 0.68 9.95 19.82
N GLN A 56 0.66 8.99 20.75
CA GLN A 56 -0.10 7.76 20.56
C GLN A 56 -1.59 8.04 20.46
N LEU A 57 -2.28 7.32 19.58
CA LEU A 57 -3.72 7.43 19.41
C LEU A 57 -4.44 7.14 20.72
N THR A 58 -5.29 8.07 21.14
CA THR A 58 -6.30 7.90 22.19
C THR A 58 -7.68 8.27 21.63
N PRO A 59 -8.77 7.89 22.30
CA PRO A 59 -10.11 8.28 21.85
C PRO A 59 -10.30 9.79 21.69
N ASP A 60 -9.59 10.58 22.49
CA ASP A 60 -9.78 12.04 22.55
C ASP A 60 -8.92 12.79 21.52
N ASN A 61 -7.86 12.18 20.98
CA ASN A 61 -6.96 12.81 20.01
C ASN A 61 -7.09 12.26 18.57
N HIS A 62 -8.10 11.42 18.31
CA HIS A 62 -8.26 10.70 17.04
C HIS A 62 -8.18 11.58 15.80
N LEU A 63 -8.78 12.78 15.79
CA LEU A 63 -8.76 13.66 14.62
C LEU A 63 -7.34 14.16 14.30
N THR A 64 -6.57 14.51 15.34
CA THR A 64 -5.18 14.95 15.22
C THR A 64 -4.30 13.80 14.75
N TRP A 65 -4.40 12.63 15.40
CA TRP A 65 -3.67 11.43 15.01
C TRP A 65 -3.97 11.03 13.56
N LYS A 66 -5.26 10.99 13.18
CA LYS A 66 -5.70 10.66 11.82
C LYS A 66 -5.10 11.61 10.78
N SER A 67 -5.07 12.90 11.08
CA SER A 67 -4.46 13.92 10.22
C SER A 67 -2.96 13.71 10.05
N GLN A 68 -2.24 13.39 11.13
CA GLN A 68 -0.79 13.13 11.09
C GLN A 68 -0.47 11.89 10.27
N VAL A 69 -1.13 10.76 10.54
CA VAL A 69 -0.95 9.50 9.78
C VAL A 69 -1.19 9.75 8.29
N LEU A 70 -2.31 10.38 7.94
CA LEU A 70 -2.67 10.63 6.55
C LEU A 70 -1.61 11.50 5.83
N LYS A 71 -1.12 12.56 6.50
CA LYS A 71 -0.06 13.43 5.94
C LYS A 71 1.23 12.67 5.70
N VAL A 72 1.67 11.85 6.66
CA VAL A 72 2.91 11.06 6.54
C VAL A 72 2.79 10.03 5.42
N PHE A 73 1.70 9.26 5.39
CA PHE A 73 1.49 8.24 4.37
C PHE A 73 1.36 8.86 2.98
N ARG A 74 0.59 9.95 2.84
CA ARG A 74 0.46 10.67 1.56
C ARG A 74 1.79 11.24 1.08
N ALA A 75 2.58 11.84 1.97
CA ALA A 75 3.90 12.38 1.61
C ALA A 75 4.89 11.30 1.10
N ASN A 76 4.67 10.04 1.48
CA ASN A 76 5.49 8.90 1.07
C ASN A 76 4.83 8.03 -0.02
N GLY A 77 3.65 8.41 -0.54
CA GLY A 77 2.96 7.66 -1.59
C GLY A 77 2.21 6.40 -1.12
N PHE A 78 1.95 6.26 0.18
CA PHE A 78 1.32 5.08 0.77
C PHE A 78 -0.15 5.27 1.19
N GLU A 79 -0.76 6.43 0.88
CA GLU A 79 -2.17 6.69 1.21
C GLU A 79 -3.11 5.60 0.66
N GLY A 80 -2.80 5.06 -0.52
CA GLY A 80 -3.62 4.02 -1.14
C GLY A 80 -3.69 2.70 -0.38
N TYR A 81 -2.72 2.44 0.52
CA TYR A 81 -2.75 1.30 1.44
C TYR A 81 -3.66 1.54 2.65
N LEU A 82 -3.90 2.81 3.02
CA LEU A 82 -4.82 3.15 4.11
C LEU A 82 -6.28 3.11 3.64
N ASP A 83 -6.57 3.74 2.51
CA ASP A 83 -7.94 3.82 2.00
C ASP A 83 -8.38 2.56 1.23
N GLY A 84 -7.43 1.70 0.86
CA GLY A 84 -7.67 0.46 0.13
C GLY A 84 -7.82 0.64 -1.38
N THR A 85 -7.47 1.80 -1.92
CA THR A 85 -7.43 2.03 -3.38
C THR A 85 -6.33 1.22 -4.06
N ILE A 86 -5.24 0.91 -3.35
CA ILE A 86 -4.24 -0.06 -3.80
C ILE A 86 -4.72 -1.46 -3.43
N LEU A 87 -5.34 -2.13 -4.41
CA LEU A 87 -5.92 -3.46 -4.23
C LEU A 87 -4.83 -4.52 -4.04
N ARG A 88 -5.11 -5.48 -3.15
CA ARG A 88 -4.29 -6.68 -2.97
C ARG A 88 -4.25 -7.49 -4.27
N PRO A 89 -3.07 -7.67 -4.90
CA PRO A 89 -2.95 -8.48 -6.10
C PRO A 89 -3.24 -9.96 -5.81
N PRO A 90 -3.63 -10.75 -6.82
CA PRO A 90 -3.74 -12.21 -6.66
C PRO A 90 -2.38 -12.80 -6.26
N PRO A 91 -2.32 -13.74 -5.29
CA PRO A 91 -1.05 -14.35 -4.87
C PRO A 91 -0.37 -15.17 -5.96
N GLN A 92 -1.16 -15.71 -6.89
CA GLN A 92 -0.71 -16.56 -7.97
C GLN A 92 -1.32 -16.10 -9.29
N LEU A 93 -0.61 -16.36 -10.39
CA LEU A 93 -1.03 -16.10 -11.75
C LEU A 93 -0.98 -17.39 -12.54
N THR A 94 -1.86 -17.52 -13.53
CA THR A 94 -1.80 -18.60 -14.51
C THR A 94 -0.98 -18.13 -15.72
N SER A 95 0.10 -18.84 -16.02
CA SER A 95 0.95 -18.57 -17.17
C SER A 95 0.31 -19.05 -18.47
N ALA A 96 0.82 -18.60 -19.61
CA ALA A 96 0.32 -18.96 -20.94
C ALA A 96 0.35 -20.47 -21.23
N ASN A 97 1.20 -21.22 -20.53
CA ASN A 97 1.28 -22.69 -20.60
C ASN A 97 0.35 -23.41 -19.60
N GLY A 98 -0.53 -22.69 -18.91
CA GLY A 98 -1.44 -23.24 -17.90
C GLY A 98 -0.79 -23.50 -16.53
N SER A 99 0.51 -23.22 -16.36
CA SER A 99 1.20 -23.37 -15.08
C SER A 99 0.82 -22.26 -14.09
N VAL A 100 0.76 -22.60 -12.81
CA VAL A 100 0.53 -21.64 -11.72
C VAL A 100 1.87 -21.10 -11.23
N ILE A 101 2.06 -19.79 -11.30
CA ILE A 101 3.28 -19.09 -10.87
C ILE A 101 2.97 -18.09 -9.75
N SER A 102 3.92 -17.85 -8.85
CA SER A 102 3.80 -16.82 -7.81
C SER A 102 3.75 -15.42 -8.42
N ASN A 103 2.91 -14.54 -7.87
CA ASN A 103 2.82 -13.15 -8.33
C ASN A 103 3.82 -12.25 -7.59
N PRO A 104 4.86 -11.72 -8.25
CA PRO A 104 5.82 -10.81 -7.59
C PRO A 104 5.19 -9.50 -7.11
N LEU A 105 4.09 -9.06 -7.75
CA LEU A 105 3.33 -7.89 -7.31
C LEU A 105 2.65 -8.13 -5.96
N TYR A 106 2.17 -9.36 -5.72
CA TYR A 106 1.60 -9.73 -4.42
C TYR A 106 2.67 -9.70 -3.33
N SER A 107 3.85 -10.28 -3.58
CA SER A 107 4.95 -10.27 -2.61
C SER A 107 5.39 -8.84 -2.26
N THR A 108 5.47 -7.96 -3.26
CA THR A 108 5.82 -6.54 -3.05
C THR A 108 4.73 -5.80 -2.28
N TRP A 109 3.46 -6.00 -2.66
CA TRP A 109 2.32 -5.41 -1.98
C TRP A 109 2.29 -5.84 -0.51
N LEU A 110 2.44 -7.13 -0.24
CA LEU A 110 2.41 -7.71 1.09
C LEU A 110 3.54 -7.14 1.96
N LEU A 111 4.75 -7.05 1.43
CA LEU A 111 5.87 -6.45 2.15
C LEU A 111 5.54 -5.02 2.61
N ILE A 112 5.06 -4.18 1.68
CA ILE A 112 4.75 -2.78 1.96
C ILE A 112 3.61 -2.70 2.98
N ASP A 113 2.51 -3.40 2.73
CA ASP A 113 1.33 -3.42 3.60
C ASP A 113 1.68 -3.82 5.04
N GLN A 114 2.46 -4.89 5.22
CA GLN A 114 2.83 -5.38 6.55
C GLN A 114 3.76 -4.43 7.32
N ASN A 115 4.68 -3.74 6.63
CA ASN A 115 5.49 -2.70 7.25
C ASN A 115 4.63 -1.50 7.66
N LEU A 116 3.71 -1.08 6.81
CA LEU A 116 2.79 0.02 7.11
C LEU A 116 1.82 -0.34 8.25
N ALA A 117 1.34 -1.58 8.31
CA ALA A 117 0.53 -2.08 9.40
C ALA A 117 1.32 -2.04 10.73
N ALA A 118 2.56 -2.56 10.75
CA ALA A 118 3.42 -2.51 11.93
C ALA A 118 3.70 -1.07 12.41
N ALA A 119 3.94 -0.16 11.48
CA ALA A 119 4.13 1.26 11.78
C ALA A 119 2.85 1.91 12.30
N LEU A 120 1.68 1.55 11.76
CA LEU A 120 0.40 2.03 12.29
C LEU A 120 0.20 1.52 13.73
N PHE A 121 0.48 0.24 13.97
CA PHE A 121 0.48 -0.38 15.30
C PHE A 121 1.34 0.36 16.32
N SER A 122 2.54 0.82 15.94
CA SER A 122 3.43 1.54 16.87
C SER A 122 2.88 2.90 17.32
N THR A 123 1.93 3.47 16.57
CA THR A 123 1.29 4.76 16.88
C THR A 123 0.00 4.62 17.68
N ILE A 124 -0.47 3.39 17.95
CA ILE A 124 -1.74 3.13 18.63
C ILE A 124 -1.48 2.87 20.12
N SER A 125 -2.28 3.48 21.02
CA SER A 125 -2.16 3.20 22.45
C SER A 125 -2.49 1.75 22.78
N ALA A 126 -1.86 1.21 23.82
CA ALA A 126 -2.11 -0.16 24.28
C ALA A 126 -3.59 -0.46 24.58
N SER A 127 -4.36 0.54 25.01
CA SER A 127 -5.80 0.41 25.26
C SER A 127 -6.64 0.15 24.01
N LEU A 128 -6.13 0.47 22.82
CA LEU A 128 -6.83 0.30 21.55
C LEU A 128 -6.31 -0.88 20.72
N LEU A 129 -5.11 -1.39 21.01
CA LEU A 129 -4.52 -2.55 20.35
C LEU A 129 -5.43 -3.80 20.34
N PRO A 130 -6.15 -4.16 21.42
CA PRO A 130 -7.05 -5.32 21.43
C PRO A 130 -8.08 -5.35 20.29
N TYR A 131 -8.47 -4.18 19.79
CA TYR A 131 -9.49 -4.07 18.75
C TYR A 131 -8.99 -4.30 17.33
N VAL A 132 -7.67 -4.31 17.12
CA VAL A 132 -7.06 -4.37 15.79
C VAL A 132 -6.01 -5.46 15.64
N LEU A 133 -5.59 -6.14 16.72
CA LEU A 133 -4.58 -7.21 16.68
C LEU A 133 -4.91 -8.41 15.79
N HIS A 134 -6.19 -8.61 15.46
CA HIS A 134 -6.66 -9.71 14.62
C HIS A 134 -6.81 -9.31 13.14
N LEU A 135 -6.43 -8.08 12.80
CA LEU A 135 -6.52 -7.54 11.45
C LEU A 135 -5.13 -7.59 10.81
N ASP A 136 -5.07 -8.10 9.59
CA ASP A 136 -3.80 -8.34 8.91
C ASP A 136 -3.42 -7.16 8.01
N SER A 137 -4.39 -6.51 7.37
CA SER A 137 -4.14 -5.44 6.41
C SER A 137 -4.06 -4.07 7.06
N CYS A 138 -3.17 -3.21 6.54
CA CYS A 138 -3.07 -1.81 6.97
C CYS A 138 -4.41 -1.07 6.83
N SER A 139 -5.13 -1.32 5.72
CA SER A 139 -6.44 -0.72 5.46
C SER A 139 -7.51 -1.14 6.47
N GLU A 140 -7.49 -2.40 6.91
CA GLU A 140 -8.47 -2.93 7.87
C GLU A 140 -8.29 -2.29 9.24
N ILE A 141 -7.04 -2.16 9.70
CA ILE A 141 -6.67 -1.49 10.93
C ILE A 141 -7.15 -0.04 10.90
N TRP A 142 -6.80 0.69 9.83
CA TRP A 142 -7.16 2.09 9.63
C TRP A 142 -8.68 2.31 9.67
N GLN A 143 -9.44 1.52 8.92
CA GLN A 143 -10.89 1.65 8.87
C GLN A 143 -11.56 1.27 10.20
N THR A 144 -11.09 0.22 10.86
CA THR A 144 -11.67 -0.26 12.13
C THR A 144 -11.52 0.78 13.22
N ILE A 145 -10.33 1.37 13.36
CA ILE A 145 -10.08 2.46 14.32
C ILE A 145 -10.98 3.65 14.02
N GLY A 146 -11.01 4.08 12.75
CA GLY A 146 -11.83 5.21 12.33
C GLY A 146 -13.30 5.03 12.70
N LYS A 147 -13.88 3.85 12.42
CA LYS A 147 -15.27 3.53 12.73
C LYS A 147 -15.53 3.52 14.25
N ARG A 148 -14.66 2.90 15.04
CA ARG A 148 -14.83 2.78 16.50
C ARG A 148 -14.74 4.12 17.22
N LEU A 149 -13.78 4.97 16.84
CA LEU A 149 -13.60 6.26 17.51
C LEU A 149 -14.64 7.29 17.05
N GLN A 150 -15.13 7.18 15.80
CA GLN A 150 -16.29 7.95 15.36
C GLN A 150 -17.57 7.58 16.13
N SER A 151 -17.84 6.29 16.36
CA SER A 151 -19.02 5.88 17.13
C SER A 151 -18.92 6.31 18.60
N SER A 152 -17.76 6.12 19.23
CA SER A 152 -17.51 6.55 20.61
C SER A 152 -17.70 8.06 20.80
N ASN A 153 -17.15 8.88 19.90
CA ASN A 153 -17.30 10.33 19.97
C ASN A 153 -18.75 10.79 19.78
N ARG A 154 -19.51 10.15 18.87
CA ARG A 154 -20.95 10.43 18.72
C ARG A 154 -21.74 10.10 19.99
N SER A 155 -21.46 8.95 20.62
CA SER A 155 -22.11 8.56 21.87
C SER A 155 -21.80 9.52 23.02
N LYS A 156 -20.54 9.93 23.18
CA LYS A 156 -20.13 10.94 24.17
C LYS A 156 -20.87 12.26 23.97
N ILE A 157 -20.95 12.75 22.73
CA ILE A 157 -21.67 13.99 22.40
C ILE A 157 -23.16 13.87 22.76
N LEU A 158 -23.79 12.74 22.48
CA LEU A 158 -25.20 12.52 22.79
C LEU A 158 -25.44 12.44 24.31
N GLN A 159 -24.57 11.75 25.05
CA GLN A 159 -24.63 11.70 26.52
C GLN A 159 -24.52 13.09 27.13
N LEU A 160 -23.51 13.88 26.72
CA LEU A 160 -23.33 15.25 27.20
C LEU A 160 -24.56 16.14 26.90
N LYS A 161 -25.18 15.99 25.73
CA LYS A 161 -26.43 16.68 25.40
C LYS A 161 -27.57 16.29 26.32
N ASN A 162 -27.72 14.99 26.61
CA ASN A 162 -28.77 14.49 27.50
C ASN A 162 -28.55 14.98 28.94
N ASP A 163 -27.31 14.99 29.43
CA ASP A 163 -26.96 15.46 30.77
C ASP A 163 -27.25 16.96 30.93
N LEU A 164 -26.87 17.78 29.93
CA LEU A 164 -27.21 19.21 29.92
C LEU A 164 -28.72 19.46 29.90
N ASN A 165 -29.46 18.69 29.11
CA ASN A 165 -30.92 18.79 29.07
C ASN A 165 -31.55 18.38 30.41
N PHE A 166 -31.04 17.33 31.05
CA PHE A 166 -31.50 16.89 32.37
C PHE A 166 -31.25 17.96 33.43
N ILE A 167 -30.05 18.55 33.46
CA ILE A 167 -29.73 19.67 34.38
C ILE A 167 -30.64 20.86 34.11
N SER A 168 -30.88 21.21 32.84
CA SER A 168 -31.77 22.31 32.46
C SER A 168 -33.23 22.06 32.84
N MET A 169 -33.72 20.82 32.77
CA MET A 169 -35.09 20.45 33.17
C MET A 169 -35.25 20.33 34.69
N GLY A 170 -34.25 19.77 35.39
CA GLY A 170 -34.20 19.73 36.84
C GLY A 170 -34.21 21.13 37.47
N SER A 171 -33.49 22.09 36.86
CA SER A 171 -33.55 23.50 37.25
C SER A 171 -34.91 24.16 37.00
N LYS A 172 -35.68 23.71 36.01
CA LYS A 172 -37.00 24.26 35.68
C LYS A 172 -38.14 23.74 36.55
N ASN A 173 -37.97 22.56 37.17
CA ASN A 173 -38.97 21.95 38.06
C ASN A 173 -38.79 22.31 39.55
N MET A 174 -37.80 23.16 39.88
CA MET A 174 -37.49 23.60 41.25
C MET A 174 -37.81 25.09 41.51
N GLN A 175 -38.56 25.75 40.61
CA GLN A 175 -39.05 27.13 40.81
C GLN A 175 -40.54 27.17 41.13
#